data_AF-A0A080WMD0-F1
#
_entry.id   AF-A0A080WMD0-F1
#
_cell.length_a   1.000
_cell.length_b   1.000
_cell.length_c   1.000
_cell.angle_alpha   90.00
_cell.angle_beta   90.00
_cell.angle_gamma   90.00
#
_symmetry.space_group_name_H-M   'P 1'
#
loop_
_entity.id
_entity.type
_entity.pdbx_description
1 polymer ?
#
loop_
_entity_poly.entity_id
_entity_poly.type
_entity_poly.pdbx_seq_one_letter_code
_entity_poly.pdbx_strand_id
1 'polypeptide(L)'
;MLQGIVAQCCFPQLSFLSASVRDLIRIDFVTALPPEISFKILSYLDTASLCSAAQVSHSWRALADDDVVWHRMCEQHIDRKCEKCGWGLPMLDRKRLKDTKRQVQLRAAGKEIAPNQRPQQQHRPWKAVYMDRFKVGTNWKYGRCTTTIFRGHTNGVMCLQFDDNILATGSYDATIKIWDIETGKEIRTLRGHESTIRCLQFDDTKLISGSLDRTIKVWNWRSGECISTYTGHQGGVLCLHFDSTTLASGSKDNTVKIWNFQDKSTRILRGHADWVNSVKLDTASRTVFSASDDTTVRIWDLDTGKCIHTYAGHVGQVQQVLPLPREFEFKHQSNCADDRSDRLSGSESPDHRESHGYGSNNVPDQQPNTSAPPTQPMSPLFEALFTEDQGRPAPPRYMLTAALDLTLRLWEVHTGRCLRTFFGHIEGVWGLAADTLRFVSGAQDHMAKVWDPRTGTCERTFTGHRGPVTCVSLSDSRMATGSEDSEVRMYSFKA
;
A
#
# COMPACT_ATOMS: atom_id res chain seq x y z
N MET A 1 -24.65 -35.16 45.87
CA MET A 1 -23.53 -35.48 46.77
C MET A 1 -22.93 -34.25 47.43
N LEU A 2 -22.37 -33.29 46.68
CA LEU A 2 -21.75 -32.07 47.25
C LEU A 2 -22.69 -31.24 48.15
N GLN A 3 -23.95 -31.11 47.77
CA GLN A 3 -24.96 -30.37 48.55
C GLN A 3 -25.30 -31.05 49.90
N GLY A 4 -25.17 -32.38 49.98
CA GLY A 4 -25.37 -33.14 51.23
C GLY A 4 -24.17 -33.04 52.17
N ILE A 5 -22.95 -32.96 51.63
CA ILE A 5 -21.71 -32.77 52.41
C ILE A 5 -21.69 -31.38 53.03
N VAL A 6 -22.12 -30.34 52.28
CA VAL A 6 -22.21 -28.97 52.79
C VAL A 6 -23.24 -28.83 53.93
N ALA A 7 -24.30 -29.63 53.93
CA ALA A 7 -25.34 -29.60 54.95
C ALA A 7 -24.99 -30.38 56.24
N GLN A 8 -24.02 -31.30 56.19
CA GLN A 8 -23.68 -32.18 57.32
C GLN A 8 -22.33 -31.85 57.98
N CYS A 9 -21.46 -31.07 57.35
CA CYS A 9 -20.15 -30.71 57.91
C CYS A 9 -20.21 -29.47 58.80
N CYS A 10 -19.46 -29.49 59.91
CA CYS A 10 -19.31 -28.32 60.78
C CYS A 10 -18.33 -27.30 60.18
N PHE A 11 -18.40 -26.04 60.63
CA PHE A 11 -17.63 -24.92 60.06
C PHE A 11 -16.11 -25.17 59.92
N PRO A 12 -15.41 -25.79 60.90
CA PRO A 12 -13.98 -26.13 60.76
C PRO A 12 -13.69 -27.17 59.66
N GLN A 13 -14.58 -28.14 59.49
CA GLN A 13 -14.45 -29.16 58.44
C GLN A 13 -14.67 -28.56 57.06
N LEU A 14 -15.66 -27.66 56.91
CA LEU A 14 -15.87 -26.91 55.68
C LEU A 14 -14.69 -25.99 55.34
N SER A 15 -14.04 -25.40 56.36
CA SER A 15 -12.82 -24.61 56.18
C SER A 15 -11.64 -25.45 55.68
N PHE A 16 -11.42 -26.64 56.25
CA PHE A 16 -10.38 -27.57 55.80
C PHE A 16 -10.62 -28.11 54.38
N LEU A 17 -11.88 -28.47 54.09
CA LEU A 17 -12.29 -28.92 52.76
C LEU A 17 -12.13 -27.80 51.74
N SER A 18 -12.53 -26.57 52.08
CA SER A 18 -12.32 -25.39 51.23
C SER A 18 -10.83 -25.12 50.98
N ALA A 19 -9.97 -25.23 52.00
CA ALA A 19 -8.52 -25.04 51.83
C ALA A 19 -7.91 -26.11 50.92
N SER A 20 -8.22 -27.39 51.15
CA SER A 20 -7.69 -28.51 50.38
C SER A 20 -8.21 -28.53 48.93
N VAL A 21 -9.46 -28.12 48.73
CA VAL A 21 -10.10 -28.06 47.40
C VAL A 21 -9.70 -26.79 46.64
N ARG A 22 -9.34 -25.70 47.33
CA ARG A 22 -8.89 -24.44 46.69
C ARG A 22 -7.62 -24.67 45.86
N ASP A 23 -6.71 -25.50 46.36
CA ASP A 23 -5.46 -25.84 45.65
C ASP A 23 -5.69 -26.79 44.46
N LEU A 24 -6.78 -27.57 44.48
CA LEU A 24 -7.16 -28.52 43.41
C LEU A 24 -8.07 -27.91 42.33
N ILE A 25 -8.88 -26.89 42.66
CA ILE A 25 -9.85 -26.28 41.74
C ILE A 25 -9.27 -25.09 40.95
N ARG A 26 -8.23 -24.41 41.45
CA ARG A 26 -7.58 -23.30 40.74
C ARG A 26 -6.15 -23.65 40.36
N ILE A 27 -6.00 -24.54 39.38
CA ILE A 27 -4.71 -24.72 38.73
C ILE A 27 -4.51 -23.53 37.79
N ASP A 28 -3.60 -22.63 38.16
CA ASP A 28 -3.08 -21.63 37.25
C ASP A 28 -2.16 -22.30 36.23
N PHE A 29 -2.75 -22.82 35.17
CA PHE A 29 -2.06 -23.59 34.13
C PHE A 29 -0.92 -22.79 33.46
N VAL A 30 -1.02 -21.47 33.36
CA VAL A 30 0.02 -20.64 32.72
C VAL A 30 1.27 -20.56 33.60
N THR A 31 1.11 -20.57 34.92
CA THR A 31 2.25 -20.60 35.86
C THR A 31 2.73 -22.01 36.19
N ALA A 32 1.87 -23.03 36.05
CA ALA A 32 2.20 -24.43 36.31
C ALA A 32 2.96 -25.09 35.14
N LEU A 33 2.82 -24.57 33.92
CA LEU A 33 3.52 -25.07 32.74
C LEU A 33 4.94 -24.47 32.62
N PRO A 34 5.87 -25.18 31.95
CA PRO A 34 7.14 -24.61 31.52
C PRO A 34 6.92 -23.31 30.72
N PRO A 35 7.77 -22.29 30.94
CA PRO A 35 7.57 -20.96 30.35
C PRO A 35 7.46 -20.99 28.82
N GLU A 36 8.14 -21.94 28.15
CA GLU A 36 8.10 -22.11 26.70
C GLU A 36 6.69 -22.46 26.20
N ILE A 37 5.97 -23.30 26.93
CA ILE A 37 4.60 -23.69 26.60
C ILE A 37 3.65 -22.53 26.91
N SER A 38 3.86 -21.85 28.04
CA SER A 38 3.09 -20.67 28.43
C SER A 38 3.21 -19.53 27.40
N PHE A 39 4.42 -19.22 26.92
CA PHE A 39 4.62 -18.25 25.83
C PHE A 39 3.92 -18.67 24.54
N LYS A 40 3.94 -19.97 24.22
CA LYS A 40 3.24 -20.49 23.03
C LYS A 40 1.73 -20.33 23.15
N ILE A 41 1.15 -20.64 24.31
CA ILE A 41 -0.29 -20.44 24.58
C ILE A 41 -0.66 -18.96 24.46
N LEU A 42 0.11 -18.08 25.12
CA LEU A 42 -0.13 -16.64 25.10
C LEU A 42 0.01 -16.04 23.69
N SER A 43 0.85 -16.62 22.83
CA SER A 43 1.00 -16.19 21.43
C SER A 43 -0.20 -16.49 20.51
N TYR A 44 -1.18 -17.28 20.97
CA TYR A 44 -2.44 -17.51 20.25
C TYR A 44 -3.56 -16.54 20.66
N LEU A 45 -3.37 -15.77 21.73
CA LEU A 45 -4.34 -14.78 22.17
C LEU A 45 -4.31 -13.55 21.26
N ASP A 46 -5.43 -12.85 21.15
CA ASP A 46 -5.45 -11.52 20.55
C ASP A 46 -4.95 -10.48 21.54
N THR A 47 -4.65 -9.27 21.06
CA THR A 47 -4.05 -8.24 21.91
C THR A 47 -4.94 -7.77 23.04
N ALA A 48 -6.26 -7.78 22.85
CA ALA A 48 -7.21 -7.49 23.92
C ALA A 48 -7.15 -8.56 25.02
N SER A 49 -7.19 -9.85 24.65
CA SER A 49 -7.06 -10.94 25.63
C SER A 49 -5.68 -10.97 26.28
N LEU A 50 -4.61 -10.62 25.57
CA LEU A 50 -3.27 -10.53 26.15
C LEU A 50 -3.15 -9.40 27.18
N CYS A 51 -3.80 -8.26 26.93
CA CYS A 51 -3.88 -7.17 27.92
C CYS A 51 -4.71 -7.58 29.15
N SER A 52 -5.80 -8.33 28.96
CA SER A 52 -6.59 -8.90 30.05
C SER A 52 -5.80 -9.96 30.83
N ALA A 53 -5.05 -10.82 30.14
CA ALA A 53 -4.16 -11.80 30.72
C ALA A 53 -3.12 -11.14 31.64
N ALA A 54 -2.52 -10.03 31.21
CA ALA A 54 -1.58 -9.26 32.03
C ALA A 54 -2.19 -8.65 33.30
N GLN A 55 -3.52 -8.58 33.43
CA GLN A 55 -4.24 -8.08 34.60
C GLN A 55 -4.60 -9.19 35.61
N VAL A 56 -4.38 -10.46 35.29
CA VAL A 56 -4.78 -11.61 36.14
C VAL A 56 -3.91 -11.72 37.39
N SER A 57 -2.59 -11.67 37.26
CA SER A 57 -1.63 -11.76 38.38
C SER A 57 -0.26 -11.19 38.00
N HIS A 58 0.63 -11.00 38.98
CA HIS A 58 2.01 -10.56 38.71
C HIS A 58 2.79 -11.55 37.83
N SER A 59 2.59 -12.86 38.04
CA SER A 59 3.23 -13.91 37.23
C SER A 59 2.70 -13.92 35.79
N TRP A 60 1.39 -13.77 35.61
CA TRP A 60 0.79 -13.63 34.29
C TRP A 60 1.28 -12.39 33.55
N ARG A 61 1.42 -11.27 34.27
CA ARG A 61 1.97 -10.05 33.69
C ARG A 61 3.40 -10.24 33.21
N ALA A 62 4.25 -10.92 33.98
CA ALA A 62 5.63 -11.19 33.57
C ALA A 62 5.69 -12.02 32.28
N LEU A 63 4.82 -13.02 32.12
CA LEU A 63 4.77 -13.87 30.92
C LEU A 63 4.10 -13.18 29.73
N ALA A 64 3.05 -12.38 29.96
CA ALA A 64 2.30 -11.69 28.92
C ALA A 64 3.04 -10.45 28.38
N ASP A 65 3.87 -9.80 29.20
CA ASP A 65 4.68 -8.64 28.80
C ASP A 65 6.04 -9.03 28.21
N ASP A 66 6.32 -10.33 28.09
CA ASP A 66 7.58 -10.85 27.57
C ASP A 66 7.77 -10.52 26.07
N ASP A 67 9.01 -10.19 25.70
CA ASP A 67 9.36 -9.78 24.34
C ASP A 67 9.12 -10.88 23.29
N VAL A 68 9.21 -12.16 23.66
CA VAL A 68 8.95 -13.28 22.73
C VAL A 68 7.49 -13.30 22.28
N VAL A 69 6.56 -13.02 23.20
CA VAL A 69 5.12 -12.98 22.90
C VAL A 69 4.81 -11.79 22.00
N TRP A 70 5.34 -10.61 22.34
CA TRP A 70 5.09 -9.39 21.55
C TRP A 70 5.83 -9.36 20.22
N HIS A 71 6.98 -10.03 20.09
CA HIS A 71 7.66 -10.24 18.81
C HIS A 71 6.77 -11.02 17.85
N ARG A 72 6.27 -12.20 18.28
CA ARG A 72 5.35 -13.01 17.47
C ARG A 72 4.06 -12.28 17.14
N MET A 73 3.53 -11.51 18.10
CA MET A 73 2.34 -10.69 17.86
C MET A 73 2.58 -9.65 16.76
N CYS A 74 3.75 -8.99 16.77
CA CYS A 74 4.15 -8.08 15.73
C CYS A 74 4.31 -8.80 14.39
N GLU A 75 4.99 -9.95 14.34
CA GLU A 75 5.13 -10.74 13.10
C GLU A 75 3.78 -11.15 12.50
N GLN A 76 2.78 -11.44 13.32
CA GLN A 76 1.44 -11.81 12.86
C GLN A 76 0.63 -10.62 12.29
N HIS A 77 0.86 -9.40 12.80
CA HIS A 77 0.06 -8.20 12.46
C HIS A 77 0.79 -7.21 11.56
N ILE A 78 2.11 -7.27 11.44
CA ILE A 78 2.87 -6.48 10.47
C ILE A 78 2.51 -6.99 9.08
N ASP A 79 2.16 -6.06 8.18
CA ASP A 79 1.87 -6.30 6.77
C ASP A 79 0.56 -7.07 6.46
N ARG A 80 -0.20 -7.45 7.48
CA ARG A 80 -1.45 -8.21 7.34
C ARG A 80 -2.55 -7.58 8.19
N LYS A 81 -3.73 -7.36 7.58
CA LYS A 81 -4.94 -7.10 8.37
C LYS A 81 -5.41 -8.42 8.99
N CYS A 82 -5.49 -8.47 10.32
CA CYS A 82 -6.08 -9.59 11.04
C CYS A 82 -7.56 -9.72 10.68
N GLU A 83 -8.02 -10.91 10.35
CA GLU A 83 -9.40 -11.15 9.89
C GLU A 83 -10.44 -11.05 11.01
N LYS A 84 -10.02 -11.26 12.27
CA LYS A 84 -10.92 -11.18 13.43
C LYS A 84 -11.19 -9.74 13.87
N CYS A 85 -10.19 -8.87 13.77
CA CYS A 85 -10.30 -7.50 14.30
C CYS A 85 -10.12 -6.41 13.23
N GLY A 86 -9.74 -6.77 12.00
CA GLY A 86 -9.52 -5.85 10.87
C GLY A 86 -8.22 -5.03 10.95
N TRP A 87 -7.37 -5.26 11.96
CA TRP A 87 -6.19 -4.46 12.23
C TRP A 87 -4.92 -5.02 11.57
N GLY A 88 -4.13 -4.15 10.95
CA GLY A 88 -2.79 -4.47 10.46
C GLY A 88 -1.83 -3.32 10.73
N LEU A 89 -0.56 -3.64 10.96
CA LEU A 89 0.51 -2.68 11.21
C LEU A 89 1.29 -2.44 9.91
N PRO A 90 1.42 -1.19 9.45
CA PRO A 90 2.27 -0.88 8.31
C PRO A 90 3.74 -1.30 8.58
N MET A 91 4.48 -1.61 7.51
CA MET A 91 5.88 -2.05 7.59
C MET A 91 6.75 -1.13 8.46
N LEU A 92 7.75 -1.72 9.12
CA LEU A 92 8.85 -0.94 9.70
C LEU A 92 9.66 -0.26 8.58
N ASP A 93 10.01 1.02 8.77
CA ASP A 93 10.87 1.78 7.87
C ASP A 93 12.08 0.94 7.38
N ARG A 94 12.24 0.82 6.05
CA ARG A 94 13.36 0.13 5.38
C ARG A 94 14.73 0.62 5.86
N LYS A 95 14.79 1.81 6.47
CA LYS A 95 16.01 2.37 7.03
C LYS A 95 16.43 1.78 8.37
N ARG A 96 15.56 1.23 9.22
CA ARG A 96 16.04 0.45 10.40
C ARG A 96 16.87 -0.76 9.97
N LEU A 97 16.49 -1.40 8.86
CA LEU A 97 17.27 -2.46 8.23
C LEU A 97 18.55 -1.92 7.57
N LYS A 98 18.50 -0.78 6.85
CA LYS A 98 19.69 -0.16 6.24
C LYS A 98 20.69 0.39 7.28
N ASP A 99 20.23 1.03 8.36
CA ASP A 99 21.06 1.57 9.45
C ASP A 99 21.71 0.45 10.25
N THR A 100 20.98 -0.65 10.49
CA THR A 100 21.55 -1.87 11.06
C THR A 100 22.62 -2.45 10.12
N LYS A 101 22.33 -2.54 8.81
CA LYS A 101 23.29 -3.03 7.80
C LYS A 101 24.52 -2.11 7.67
N ARG A 102 24.34 -0.79 7.74
CA ARG A 102 25.41 0.22 7.72
C ARG A 102 26.26 0.17 8.98
N GLN A 103 25.67 -0.02 10.17
CA GLN A 103 26.41 -0.24 11.40
C GLN A 103 27.21 -1.55 11.37
N VAL A 104 26.64 -2.62 10.82
CA VAL A 104 27.34 -3.90 10.61
C VAL A 104 28.52 -3.74 9.63
N GLN A 105 28.35 -2.99 8.54
CA GLN A 105 29.43 -2.68 7.59
C GLN A 105 30.53 -1.80 8.20
N LEU A 106 30.17 -0.81 9.02
CA LEU A 106 31.14 0.05 9.72
C LEU A 106 31.95 -0.73 10.77
N ARG A 107 31.35 -1.74 11.43
CA ARG A 107 32.05 -2.67 12.32
C ARG A 107 32.97 -3.63 11.55
N ALA A 108 32.54 -4.16 10.41
CA ALA A 108 33.36 -5.03 9.56
C ALA A 108 34.56 -4.28 8.93
N ALA A 109 34.47 -2.96 8.77
CA ALA A 109 35.53 -2.09 8.25
C ALA A 109 36.57 -1.65 9.31
N GLY A 110 36.54 -2.21 10.53
CA GLY A 110 37.61 -2.03 11.53
C GLY A 110 37.69 -0.66 12.21
N LYS A 111 36.66 0.20 12.09
CA LYS A 111 36.57 1.43 12.89
C LYS A 111 36.02 1.11 14.27
N GLU A 112 36.89 0.71 15.18
CA GLU A 112 36.55 0.45 16.58
C GLU A 112 36.04 1.72 17.28
N ILE A 113 34.87 1.62 17.91
CA ILE A 113 34.40 2.57 18.92
C ILE A 113 35.03 2.11 20.25
N ALA A 114 35.70 3.04 20.94
CA ALA A 114 36.45 2.79 22.17
C ALA A 114 35.67 1.97 23.22
N PRO A 115 36.33 1.13 24.05
CA PRO A 115 35.65 0.08 24.81
C PRO A 115 34.78 0.54 25.99
N ASN A 116 34.71 1.85 26.27
CA ASN A 116 34.13 2.34 27.53
C ASN A 116 32.72 2.94 27.43
N GLN A 117 32.04 2.74 26.30
CA GLN A 117 30.60 2.90 26.19
C GLN A 117 30.08 1.77 25.31
N ARG A 118 29.90 0.59 25.89
CA ARG A 118 28.85 -0.30 25.39
C ARG A 118 27.55 0.31 25.93
N PRO A 119 26.76 1.10 25.18
CA PRO A 119 25.37 1.18 25.55
C PRO A 119 24.91 -0.27 25.55
N GLN A 120 24.38 -0.75 26.68
CA GLN A 120 23.44 -1.85 26.62
C GLN A 120 22.50 -1.45 25.49
N GLN A 121 22.56 -2.16 24.35
CA GLN A 121 21.60 -1.96 23.29
C GLN A 121 20.29 -2.41 23.91
N GLN A 122 19.61 -1.52 24.63
CA GLN A 122 18.26 -1.74 25.15
C GLN A 122 17.43 -1.82 23.89
N HIS A 123 17.29 -3.05 23.38
CA HIS A 123 16.38 -3.35 22.32
C HIS A 123 15.04 -2.82 22.77
N ARG A 124 14.44 -1.92 21.98
CA ARG A 124 13.17 -1.32 22.36
C ARG A 124 12.18 -2.48 22.51
N PRO A 125 11.52 -2.65 23.67
CA PRO A 125 10.70 -3.83 23.91
C PRO A 125 9.60 -3.91 22.87
N TRP A 126 9.31 -5.12 22.39
CA TRP A 126 8.36 -5.33 21.29
C TRP A 126 6.96 -4.84 21.62
N LYS A 127 6.58 -4.91 22.90
CA LYS A 127 5.35 -4.32 23.41
C LYS A 127 5.26 -2.81 23.15
N ALA A 128 6.35 -2.07 23.33
CA ALA A 128 6.39 -0.62 23.06
C ALA A 128 6.32 -0.33 21.56
N VAL A 129 6.97 -1.15 20.73
CA VAL A 129 6.88 -1.05 19.27
C VAL A 129 5.45 -1.29 18.80
N TYR A 130 4.80 -2.33 19.32
CA TYR A 130 3.39 -2.62 19.03
C TYR A 130 2.48 -1.46 19.44
N MET A 131 2.66 -0.93 20.65
CA MET A 131 1.87 0.18 21.17
C MET A 131 1.95 1.43 20.28
N ASP A 132 3.15 1.84 19.86
CA ASP A 132 3.34 2.97 18.96
C ASP A 132 2.66 2.75 17.62
N ARG A 133 2.80 1.54 17.07
CA ARG A 133 2.20 1.17 15.79
C ARG A 133 0.68 1.09 15.85
N PHE A 134 0.14 0.61 16.96
CA PHE A 134 -1.29 0.61 17.22
C PHE A 134 -1.86 2.03 17.30
N LYS A 135 -1.14 2.96 17.95
CA LYS A 135 -1.50 4.39 17.96
C LYS A 135 -1.54 4.96 16.54
N VAL A 136 -0.50 4.72 15.75
CA VAL A 136 -0.46 5.18 14.34
C VAL A 136 -1.64 4.61 13.55
N GLY A 137 -1.90 3.30 13.62
CA GLY A 137 -3.04 2.67 12.95
C GLY A 137 -4.39 3.25 13.39
N THR A 138 -4.52 3.56 14.68
CA THR A 138 -5.70 4.20 15.26
C THR A 138 -5.87 5.61 14.72
N ASN A 139 -4.78 6.37 14.65
CA ASN A 139 -4.75 7.71 14.09
C ASN A 139 -5.17 7.71 12.61
N TRP A 140 -4.71 6.74 11.82
CA TRP A 140 -5.20 6.54 10.44
C TRP A 140 -6.71 6.25 10.40
N LYS A 141 -7.19 5.28 11.18
CA LYS A 141 -8.61 4.89 11.22
C LYS A 141 -9.52 6.05 11.60
N TYR A 142 -9.11 6.87 12.57
CA TYR A 142 -9.89 8.00 13.07
C TYR A 142 -9.56 9.34 12.40
N GLY A 143 -8.60 9.38 11.46
CA GLY A 143 -8.17 10.61 10.78
C GLY A 143 -7.45 11.61 11.68
N ARG A 144 -6.90 11.17 12.82
CA ARG A 144 -6.13 12.03 13.73
C ARG A 144 -4.74 12.23 13.15
N CYS A 145 -4.45 13.43 12.67
CA CYS A 145 -3.16 13.76 12.11
C CYS A 145 -2.78 15.20 12.39
N THR A 146 -1.49 15.46 12.33
CA THR A 146 -0.92 16.81 12.30
C THR A 146 -0.58 17.16 10.86
N THR A 147 -0.95 18.37 10.43
CA THR A 147 -0.73 18.82 9.05
C THR A 147 0.36 19.89 9.04
N THR A 148 1.36 19.70 8.19
CA THR A 148 2.38 20.71 7.87
C THR A 148 2.20 21.12 6.41
N ILE A 149 2.31 22.42 6.13
CA ILE A 149 2.07 22.99 4.80
C ILE A 149 3.38 23.61 4.31
N PHE A 150 3.83 23.17 3.14
CA PHE A 150 5.02 23.67 2.46
C PHE A 150 4.58 24.64 1.37
N ARG A 151 5.04 25.89 1.48
CA ARG A 151 4.77 26.97 0.53
C ARG A 151 6.09 27.47 -0.03
N GLY A 152 6.20 27.56 -1.35
CA GLY A 152 7.37 28.18 -1.98
C GLY A 152 7.47 27.95 -3.48
N HIS A 153 6.75 26.98 -4.04
CA HIS A 153 6.54 26.92 -5.49
C HIS A 153 5.67 28.07 -5.96
N THR A 154 5.95 28.58 -7.17
CA THR A 154 5.17 29.69 -7.77
C THR A 154 4.02 29.19 -8.65
N ASN A 155 3.96 27.87 -8.89
CA ASN A 155 2.93 27.23 -9.69
C ASN A 155 2.66 25.80 -9.17
N GLY A 156 1.65 25.14 -9.72
CA GLY A 156 1.17 23.84 -9.28
C GLY A 156 2.26 22.78 -9.14
N VAL A 157 2.20 22.02 -8.04
CA VAL A 157 3.10 20.89 -7.79
C VAL A 157 2.56 19.71 -8.59
N MET A 158 3.41 19.03 -9.37
CA MET A 158 2.97 17.95 -10.28
C MET A 158 3.48 16.58 -9.85
N CYS A 159 4.59 16.54 -9.12
CA CYS A 159 5.12 15.30 -8.56
C CYS A 159 5.78 15.56 -7.21
N LEU A 160 5.73 14.54 -6.36
CA LEU A 160 6.38 14.55 -5.07
C LEU A 160 6.84 13.15 -4.70
N GLN A 161 7.89 13.08 -3.90
CA GLN A 161 8.31 11.89 -3.18
C GLN A 161 8.89 12.34 -1.85
N PHE A 162 8.71 11.56 -0.80
CA PHE A 162 9.43 11.77 0.44
C PHE A 162 10.06 10.46 0.92
N ASP A 163 11.15 10.61 1.66
CA ASP A 163 11.86 9.53 2.32
C ASP A 163 12.39 10.07 3.65
N ASP A 164 12.01 9.40 4.74
CA ASP A 164 12.22 9.83 6.12
C ASP A 164 11.83 11.30 6.40
N ASN A 165 12.84 12.18 6.45
CA ASN A 165 12.74 13.59 6.79
C ASN A 165 12.94 14.51 5.58
N ILE A 166 13.16 13.96 4.39
CA ILE A 166 13.37 14.72 3.17
C ILE A 166 12.16 14.58 2.25
N LEU A 167 11.64 15.72 1.82
CA LEU A 167 10.57 15.80 0.82
C LEU A 167 11.14 16.48 -0.44
N ALA A 168 10.97 15.85 -1.59
CA ALA A 168 11.29 16.40 -2.90
C ALA A 168 10.00 16.68 -3.68
N THR A 169 9.89 17.89 -4.24
CA THR A 169 8.71 18.35 -4.97
C THR A 169 9.11 18.93 -6.31
N GLY A 170 8.37 18.60 -7.37
CA GLY A 170 8.55 19.12 -8.72
C GLY A 170 7.30 19.85 -9.15
N SER A 171 7.48 21.04 -9.74
CA SER A 171 6.40 21.96 -10.06
C SER A 171 6.36 22.36 -11.54
N TYR A 172 5.23 22.93 -11.91
CA TYR A 172 5.03 23.65 -13.17
C TYR A 172 5.91 24.91 -13.28
N ASP A 173 6.53 25.38 -12.20
CA ASP A 173 7.50 26.48 -12.21
C ASP A 173 8.91 26.12 -12.74
N ALA A 174 9.08 24.91 -13.28
CA ALA A 174 10.34 24.36 -13.78
C ALA A 174 11.44 24.18 -12.72
N THR A 175 11.09 24.19 -11.42
CA THR A 175 12.02 23.95 -10.32
C THR A 175 11.68 22.70 -9.52
N ILE A 176 12.71 22.07 -8.96
CA ILE A 176 12.55 21.07 -7.90
C ILE A 176 12.92 21.73 -6.58
N LYS A 177 12.12 21.55 -5.54
CA LYS A 177 12.45 21.98 -4.19
C LYS A 177 12.63 20.77 -3.28
N ILE A 178 13.62 20.88 -2.40
CA ILE A 178 13.93 19.90 -1.36
C ILE A 178 13.61 20.53 -0.02
N TRP A 179 12.82 19.85 0.79
CA TRP A 179 12.29 20.33 2.06
C TRP A 179 12.70 19.39 3.18
N ASP A 180 12.88 19.96 4.36
CA ASP A 180 13.00 19.23 5.61
C ASP A 180 11.59 19.09 6.22
N ILE A 181 11.15 17.87 6.46
CA ILE A 181 9.77 17.57 6.90
C ILE A 181 9.54 17.98 8.35
N GLU A 182 10.54 17.83 9.22
CA GLU A 182 10.44 18.18 10.64
C GLU A 182 10.42 19.69 10.85
N THR A 183 11.29 20.42 10.14
CA THR A 183 11.39 21.87 10.31
C THR A 183 10.43 22.65 9.41
N GLY A 184 9.89 22.02 8.37
CA GLY A 184 9.05 22.68 7.36
C GLY A 184 9.81 23.62 6.42
N LYS A 185 11.15 23.69 6.53
CA LYS A 185 11.97 24.66 5.79
C LYS A 185 12.44 24.09 4.45
N GLU A 186 12.55 24.98 3.46
CA GLU A 186 13.22 24.67 2.20
C GLU A 186 14.72 24.52 2.45
N ILE A 187 15.28 23.38 2.06
CA ILE A 187 16.72 23.10 2.10
C ILE A 187 17.37 23.67 0.84
N ARG A 188 16.81 23.37 -0.33
CA ARG A 188 17.37 23.75 -1.64
C ARG A 188 16.29 23.90 -2.72
N THR A 189 16.57 24.75 -3.69
CA THR A 189 15.91 24.78 -5.01
C THR A 189 16.89 24.34 -6.09
N LEU A 190 16.54 23.32 -6.87
CA LEU A 190 17.27 22.87 -8.06
C LEU A 190 16.69 23.58 -9.29
N ARG A 191 17.54 24.31 -10.01
CA ARG A 191 17.20 25.03 -11.24
C ARG A 191 18.02 24.47 -12.40
N GLY A 192 17.41 24.33 -13.57
CA GLY A 192 18.11 23.93 -14.79
C GLY A 192 17.26 23.16 -15.80
N HIS A 193 16.03 22.78 -15.46
CA HIS A 193 15.02 22.44 -16.47
C HIS A 193 14.49 23.72 -17.14
N GLU A 194 14.17 23.64 -18.42
CA GLU A 194 13.64 24.77 -19.20
C GLU A 194 12.11 24.84 -19.14
N SER A 195 11.48 23.76 -18.70
CA SER A 195 10.02 23.62 -18.64
C SER A 195 9.58 22.83 -17.41
N THR A 196 8.28 22.63 -17.31
CA THR A 196 7.58 22.05 -16.16
C THR A 196 8.09 20.66 -15.82
N ILE A 197 8.14 20.34 -14.52
CA ILE A 197 8.66 19.07 -14.03
C ILE A 197 7.48 18.17 -13.70
N ARG A 198 7.31 17.09 -14.47
CA ARG A 198 6.13 16.23 -14.37
C ARG A 198 6.35 14.99 -13.52
N CYS A 199 7.57 14.52 -13.43
CA CYS A 199 7.92 13.38 -12.60
C CYS A 199 9.29 13.56 -11.95
N LEU A 200 9.43 13.00 -10.76
CA LEU A 200 10.67 12.93 -10.03
C LEU A 200 10.74 11.62 -9.28
N GLN A 201 11.95 11.15 -9.06
CA GLN A 201 12.25 10.10 -8.10
C GLN A 201 13.63 10.34 -7.52
N PHE A 202 13.78 10.23 -6.22
CA PHE A 202 15.08 10.29 -5.57
C PHE A 202 15.38 9.03 -4.78
N ASP A 203 16.68 8.78 -4.64
CA ASP A 203 17.29 7.72 -3.87
C ASP A 203 18.31 8.36 -2.89
N ASP A 204 19.06 7.54 -2.15
CA ASP A 204 19.98 7.98 -1.10
C ASP A 204 20.96 9.10 -1.54
N THR A 205 21.33 9.15 -2.83
CA THR A 205 22.31 10.12 -3.38
C THR A 205 21.88 10.89 -4.63
N LYS A 206 20.99 10.32 -5.45
CA LYS A 206 20.61 10.88 -6.76
C LYS A 206 19.14 11.25 -6.75
N LEU A 207 18.81 12.33 -7.44
CA LEU A 207 17.45 12.67 -7.81
C LEU A 207 17.37 12.66 -9.34
N ILE A 208 16.36 12.01 -9.88
CA ILE A 208 16.08 11.92 -11.31
C ILE A 208 14.78 12.67 -11.55
N SER A 209 14.76 13.58 -12.51
CA SER A 209 13.58 14.35 -12.87
C SER A 209 13.32 14.29 -14.37
N GLY A 210 12.05 14.23 -14.74
CA GLY A 210 11.57 14.33 -16.11
C GLY A 210 10.74 15.59 -16.30
N SER A 211 11.00 16.30 -17.39
CA SER A 211 10.38 17.57 -17.71
C SER A 211 9.72 17.57 -19.10
N LEU A 212 8.79 18.51 -19.29
CA LEU A 212 8.22 18.82 -20.60
C LEU A 212 9.25 19.42 -21.58
N ASP A 213 10.45 19.77 -21.11
CA ASP A 213 11.58 20.16 -21.99
C ASP A 213 12.17 18.99 -22.80
N ARG A 214 11.60 17.78 -22.67
CA ARG A 214 11.99 16.52 -23.33
C ARG A 214 13.26 15.89 -22.76
N THR A 215 13.77 16.41 -21.65
CA THR A 215 14.99 15.93 -21.00
C THR A 215 14.69 15.20 -19.70
N ILE A 216 15.59 14.27 -19.36
CA ILE A 216 15.66 13.66 -18.04
C ILE A 216 16.97 14.16 -17.41
N LYS A 217 16.90 14.78 -16.24
CA LYS A 217 18.10 15.25 -15.53
C LYS A 217 18.35 14.42 -14.28
N VAL A 218 19.61 14.12 -14.04
CA VAL A 218 20.10 13.46 -12.83
C VAL A 218 20.86 14.48 -12.01
N TRP A 219 20.46 14.64 -10.76
CA TRP A 219 20.94 15.63 -9.83
C TRP A 219 21.59 14.94 -8.64
N ASN A 220 22.59 15.59 -8.08
CA ASN A 220 22.98 15.33 -6.70
C ASN A 220 22.10 16.22 -5.82
N TRP A 221 21.05 15.66 -5.20
CA TRP A 221 20.13 16.46 -4.40
C TRP A 221 20.78 17.03 -3.12
N ARG A 222 21.94 16.50 -2.70
CA ARG A 222 22.70 17.03 -1.56
C ARG A 222 23.55 18.23 -1.91
N SER A 223 24.24 18.24 -3.07
CA SER A 223 25.01 19.41 -3.52
C SER A 223 24.17 20.42 -4.29
N GLY A 224 23.11 19.96 -4.96
CA GLY A 224 22.28 20.73 -5.85
C GLY A 224 22.75 20.74 -7.30
N GLU A 225 23.84 20.03 -7.62
CA GLU A 225 24.44 20.03 -8.96
C GLU A 225 23.70 19.08 -9.92
N CYS A 226 23.57 19.50 -11.17
CA CYS A 226 23.13 18.64 -12.25
C CYS A 226 24.31 17.77 -12.71
N ILE A 227 24.22 16.46 -12.47
CA ILE A 227 25.26 15.49 -12.81
C ILE A 227 25.21 15.16 -14.30
N SER A 228 24.01 14.95 -14.85
CA SER A 228 23.84 14.49 -16.23
C SER A 228 22.48 14.87 -16.78
N THR A 229 22.42 15.17 -18.08
CA THR A 229 21.18 15.41 -18.83
C THR A 229 21.06 14.35 -19.93
N TYR A 230 19.96 13.62 -19.95
CA TYR A 230 19.64 12.59 -20.93
C TYR A 230 18.59 13.13 -21.90
N THR A 231 18.91 13.04 -23.19
CA THR A 231 18.05 13.45 -24.30
C THR A 231 17.73 12.23 -25.15
N GLY A 232 16.50 12.12 -25.66
CA GLY A 232 16.15 11.03 -26.57
C GLY A 232 14.65 10.84 -26.79
N HIS A 233 13.82 11.40 -25.91
CA HIS A 233 12.39 11.55 -26.17
C HIS A 233 12.12 12.68 -27.16
N GLN A 234 11.09 12.50 -27.99
CA GLN A 234 10.66 13.51 -28.97
C GLN A 234 9.59 14.44 -28.37
N GLY A 235 8.89 13.97 -27.34
CA GLY A 235 7.91 14.70 -26.55
C GLY A 235 8.37 14.91 -25.09
N GLY A 236 7.57 15.67 -24.34
CA GLY A 236 7.82 15.92 -22.93
C GLY A 236 7.78 14.63 -22.10
N VAL A 237 8.69 14.50 -21.14
CA VAL A 237 8.75 13.33 -20.24
C VAL A 237 7.71 13.50 -19.15
N LEU A 238 6.75 12.57 -19.09
CA LEU A 238 5.59 12.66 -18.21
C LEU A 238 5.79 11.84 -16.93
N CYS A 239 6.42 10.68 -17.04
CA CYS A 239 6.64 9.78 -15.91
C CYS A 239 8.01 9.10 -15.96
N LEU A 240 8.46 8.66 -14.79
CA LEU A 240 9.68 7.91 -14.64
C LEU A 240 9.57 6.90 -13.50
N HIS A 241 10.33 5.81 -13.61
CA HIS A 241 10.58 4.88 -12.51
C HIS A 241 11.99 4.31 -12.63
N PHE A 242 12.79 4.53 -11.61
CA PHE A 242 14.16 4.07 -11.47
C PHE A 242 14.22 2.92 -10.48
N ASP A 243 14.88 1.84 -10.87
CA ASP A 243 15.24 0.75 -9.98
C ASP A 243 16.69 0.34 -10.21
N SER A 244 17.54 0.67 -9.23
CA SER A 244 18.98 0.36 -9.13
C SER A 244 19.88 0.76 -10.31
N THR A 245 19.71 0.12 -11.46
CA THR A 245 20.51 0.30 -12.69
C THR A 245 19.66 0.71 -13.87
N THR A 246 18.35 0.46 -13.81
CA THR A 246 17.43 0.61 -14.93
C THR A 246 16.44 1.72 -14.64
N LEU A 247 16.30 2.66 -15.57
CA LEU A 247 15.30 3.70 -15.55
C LEU A 247 14.30 3.44 -16.67
N ALA A 248 13.02 3.54 -16.38
CA ALA A 248 11.99 3.62 -17.40
C ALA A 248 11.39 5.01 -17.41
N SER A 249 11.12 5.55 -18.59
CA SER A 249 10.49 6.85 -18.78
C SER A 249 9.36 6.76 -19.80
N GLY A 250 8.22 7.35 -19.47
CA GLY A 250 7.09 7.52 -20.38
C GLY A 250 6.98 8.97 -20.83
N SER A 251 6.53 9.16 -22.07
CA SER A 251 6.56 10.46 -22.73
C SER A 251 5.27 10.73 -23.49
N LYS A 252 5.07 12.01 -23.79
CA LYS A 252 4.08 12.53 -24.74
C LYS A 252 4.31 12.06 -26.19
N ASP A 253 5.45 11.42 -26.49
CA ASP A 253 5.71 10.80 -27.81
C ASP A 253 5.14 9.39 -27.97
N ASN A 254 4.28 8.96 -27.05
CA ASN A 254 3.59 7.66 -27.03
C ASN A 254 4.54 6.46 -26.85
N THR A 255 5.79 6.71 -26.45
CA THR A 255 6.79 5.66 -26.21
C THR A 255 7.19 5.56 -24.75
N VAL A 256 7.53 4.34 -24.34
CA VAL A 256 8.28 4.10 -23.11
C VAL A 256 9.72 3.81 -23.48
N LYS A 257 10.66 4.52 -22.88
CA LYS A 257 12.09 4.26 -23.04
C LYS A 257 12.66 3.62 -21.79
N ILE A 258 13.48 2.59 -21.99
CA ILE A 258 14.23 1.93 -20.93
C ILE A 258 15.70 2.32 -21.10
N TRP A 259 16.28 2.86 -20.04
CA TRP A 259 17.66 3.31 -19.97
C TRP A 259 18.39 2.43 -18.97
N ASN A 260 19.45 1.77 -19.42
CA ASN A 260 20.35 1.04 -18.54
C ASN A 260 21.58 1.91 -18.25
N PHE A 261 21.82 2.26 -16.99
CA PHE A 261 22.95 3.10 -16.60
C PHE A 261 24.30 2.35 -16.55
N GLN A 262 24.29 1.02 -16.45
CA GLN A 262 25.52 0.22 -16.52
C GLN A 262 26.02 0.14 -17.98
N ASP A 263 25.14 -0.29 -18.88
CA ASP A 263 25.51 -0.53 -20.29
C ASP A 263 25.35 0.71 -21.17
N LYS A 264 24.76 1.79 -20.64
CA LYS A 264 24.34 2.99 -21.38
C LYS A 264 23.43 2.70 -22.58
N SER A 265 22.78 1.53 -22.58
CA SER A 265 21.87 1.10 -23.65
C SER A 265 20.49 1.71 -23.45
N THR A 266 19.82 2.02 -24.57
CA THR A 266 18.46 2.54 -24.58
C THR A 266 17.58 1.66 -25.44
N ARG A 267 16.47 1.17 -24.87
CA ARG A 267 15.44 0.42 -25.60
C ARG A 267 14.15 1.22 -25.66
N ILE A 268 13.39 1.06 -26.75
CA ILE A 268 12.12 1.77 -26.95
C ILE A 268 11.01 0.73 -27.04
N LEU A 269 10.01 0.86 -26.17
CA LEU A 269 8.78 0.09 -26.20
C LEU A 269 7.73 0.92 -26.95
N ARG A 270 7.26 0.39 -28.08
CA ARG A 270 6.25 1.02 -28.93
C ARG A 270 4.98 0.18 -28.89
N GLY A 271 3.83 0.84 -28.78
CA GLY A 271 2.53 0.19 -28.89
C GLY A 271 1.36 0.95 -28.24
N HIS A 272 1.64 1.96 -27.40
CA HIS A 272 0.61 2.91 -26.99
C HIS A 272 0.23 3.83 -28.15
N ALA A 273 -1.05 4.21 -28.21
CA ALA A 273 -1.58 5.09 -29.25
C ALA A 273 -1.54 6.57 -28.86
N ASP A 274 -1.37 6.87 -27.57
CA ASP A 274 -1.37 8.21 -27.00
C ASP A 274 -0.34 8.36 -25.86
N TRP A 275 -0.38 9.48 -25.13
CA TRP A 275 0.62 9.86 -24.12
C TRP A 275 0.74 8.82 -23.01
N VAL A 276 1.98 8.53 -22.60
CA VAL A 276 2.24 7.59 -21.50
C VAL A 276 2.39 8.35 -20.18
N ASN A 277 1.37 8.30 -19.32
CA ASN A 277 1.28 9.07 -18.09
C ASN A 277 1.96 8.44 -16.89
N SER A 278 2.11 7.11 -16.86
CA SER A 278 2.74 6.43 -15.73
C SER A 278 3.46 5.19 -16.17
N VAL A 279 4.62 4.94 -15.55
CA VAL A 279 5.43 3.75 -15.77
C VAL A 279 5.94 3.22 -14.43
N LYS A 280 5.93 1.90 -14.25
CA LYS A 280 6.50 1.21 -13.08
C LYS A 280 7.33 0.01 -13.53
N LEU A 281 8.53 -0.12 -12.98
CA LEU A 281 9.42 -1.25 -13.22
C LEU A 281 9.28 -2.27 -12.10
N ASP A 282 9.23 -3.54 -12.45
CA ASP A 282 9.55 -4.64 -11.54
C ASP A 282 10.75 -5.41 -12.09
N THR A 283 11.94 -5.12 -11.57
CA THR A 283 13.19 -5.77 -11.99
C THR A 283 13.22 -7.24 -11.60
N ALA A 284 12.52 -7.65 -10.53
CA ALA A 284 12.48 -9.04 -10.11
C ALA A 284 11.79 -9.91 -11.17
N SER A 285 10.60 -9.52 -11.61
CA SER A 285 9.92 -10.20 -12.73
C SER A 285 10.37 -9.72 -14.09
N ARG A 286 11.31 -8.76 -14.18
CA ARG A 286 11.76 -8.12 -15.41
C ARG A 286 10.60 -7.59 -16.27
N THR A 287 9.61 -6.96 -15.65
CA THR A 287 8.43 -6.42 -16.35
C THR A 287 8.33 -4.91 -16.19
N VAL A 288 7.62 -4.29 -17.14
CA VAL A 288 7.27 -2.87 -17.11
C VAL A 288 5.77 -2.74 -17.19
N PHE A 289 5.19 -1.92 -16.33
CA PHE A 289 3.79 -1.50 -16.41
C PHE A 289 3.74 -0.09 -16.96
N SER A 290 2.84 0.17 -17.91
CA SER A 290 2.60 1.52 -18.42
C SER A 290 1.12 1.83 -18.53
N ALA A 291 0.75 3.07 -18.18
CA ALA A 291 -0.60 3.62 -18.32
C ALA A 291 -0.59 4.79 -19.30
N SER A 292 -1.66 4.91 -20.09
CA SER A 292 -1.73 5.84 -21.22
C SER A 292 -3.08 6.56 -21.32
N ASP A 293 -3.06 7.69 -22.03
CA ASP A 293 -4.26 8.42 -22.45
C ASP A 293 -5.13 7.60 -23.43
N ASP A 294 -4.59 6.55 -24.04
CA ASP A 294 -5.32 5.60 -24.91
C ASP A 294 -6.28 4.66 -24.17
N THR A 295 -6.59 4.98 -22.91
CA THR A 295 -7.46 4.23 -21.97
C THR A 295 -6.97 2.83 -21.60
N THR A 296 -5.78 2.44 -22.02
CA THR A 296 -5.20 1.12 -21.72
C THR A 296 -4.03 1.18 -20.74
N VAL A 297 -3.88 0.08 -20.00
CA VAL A 297 -2.65 -0.25 -19.29
C VAL A 297 -1.98 -1.40 -20.01
N ARG A 298 -0.65 -1.40 -20.13
CA ARG A 298 0.11 -2.48 -20.76
C ARG A 298 1.20 -2.99 -19.84
N ILE A 299 1.45 -4.28 -19.93
CA ILE A 299 2.61 -4.92 -19.31
C ILE A 299 3.55 -5.39 -20.40
N TRP A 300 4.84 -5.10 -20.24
CA TRP A 300 5.89 -5.37 -21.22
C TRP A 300 6.96 -6.24 -20.59
N ASP A 301 7.58 -7.05 -21.44
CA ASP A 301 8.77 -7.79 -21.08
C ASP A 301 10.03 -6.92 -21.28
N LEU A 302 10.88 -6.79 -20.26
CA LEU A 302 12.13 -6.01 -20.38
C LEU A 302 13.15 -6.67 -21.30
N ASP A 303 13.16 -8.01 -21.36
CA ASP A 303 14.17 -8.78 -22.09
C ASP A 303 13.92 -8.71 -23.62
N THR A 304 12.67 -8.95 -24.05
CA THR A 304 12.27 -8.93 -25.47
C THR A 304 11.70 -7.60 -25.94
N GLY A 305 11.22 -6.74 -25.04
CA GLY A 305 10.53 -5.50 -25.38
C GLY A 305 9.12 -5.69 -25.94
N LYS A 306 8.57 -6.91 -25.90
CA LYS A 306 7.21 -7.21 -26.39
C LYS A 306 6.15 -6.88 -25.34
N CYS A 307 4.97 -6.48 -25.82
CA CYS A 307 3.78 -6.34 -24.97
C CYS A 307 3.26 -7.73 -24.59
N ILE A 308 3.22 -8.03 -23.29
CA ILE A 308 2.74 -9.32 -22.76
C ILE A 308 1.21 -9.33 -22.68
N HIS A 309 0.62 -8.25 -22.16
CA HIS A 309 -0.82 -8.12 -21.98
C HIS A 309 -1.25 -6.64 -22.08
N THR A 310 -2.47 -6.41 -22.57
CA THR A 310 -3.13 -5.08 -22.60
C THR A 310 -4.42 -5.16 -21.77
N TYR A 311 -4.51 -4.33 -20.74
CA TYR A 311 -5.67 -4.23 -19.87
C TYR A 311 -6.57 -3.10 -20.37
N ALA A 312 -7.73 -3.47 -20.89
CA ALA A 312 -8.76 -2.54 -21.34
C ALA A 312 -9.93 -2.55 -20.36
N GLY A 313 -10.53 -1.39 -20.13
CA GLY A 313 -11.76 -1.29 -19.34
C GLY A 313 -12.04 0.09 -18.75
N HIS A 314 -11.01 0.93 -18.61
CA HIS A 314 -11.21 2.35 -18.35
C HIS A 314 -11.85 3.03 -19.56
N VAL A 315 -12.69 4.04 -19.29
CA VAL A 315 -13.39 4.81 -20.33
C VAL A 315 -12.65 6.13 -20.61
N GLY A 316 -11.84 6.59 -19.67
CA GLY A 316 -11.04 7.81 -19.75
C GLY A 316 -9.54 7.55 -19.65
N GLN A 317 -8.76 8.61 -19.76
CA GLN A 317 -7.31 8.56 -19.72
C GLN A 317 -6.80 7.95 -18.42
N VAL A 318 -5.90 6.97 -18.49
CA VAL A 318 -5.30 6.37 -17.30
C VAL A 318 -4.10 7.19 -16.87
N GLN A 319 -4.20 7.83 -15.71
CA GLN A 319 -3.16 8.73 -15.19
C GLN A 319 -2.09 7.97 -14.42
N GLN A 320 -2.45 6.90 -13.71
CA GLN A 320 -1.49 6.17 -12.89
C GLN A 320 -1.70 4.66 -12.88
N VAL A 321 -0.58 3.93 -12.94
CA VAL A 321 -0.50 2.49 -12.66
C VAL A 321 0.39 2.24 -11.46
N LEU A 322 -0.03 1.35 -10.57
CA LEU A 322 0.70 0.99 -9.38
C LEU A 322 0.58 -0.52 -9.13
N PRO A 323 1.62 -1.32 -9.43
CA PRO A 323 1.67 -2.69 -8.96
C PRO A 323 1.69 -2.70 -7.42
N LEU A 324 0.85 -3.53 -6.81
CA LEU A 324 0.79 -3.68 -5.37
C LEU A 324 1.98 -4.53 -4.87
N PRO A 325 2.40 -4.38 -3.60
CA PRO A 325 3.42 -5.23 -3.02
C PRO A 325 3.06 -6.71 -3.13
N ARG A 326 4.06 -7.59 -3.25
CA ARG A 326 3.87 -9.03 -3.49
C ARG A 326 3.16 -9.73 -2.31
N GLU A 327 3.23 -9.11 -1.14
CA GLU A 327 2.63 -9.54 0.11
C GLU A 327 1.13 -9.22 0.18
N PHE A 328 0.64 -8.33 -0.70
CA PHE A 328 -0.77 -8.00 -0.77
C PHE A 328 -1.56 -9.18 -1.35
N GLU A 329 -2.45 -9.74 -0.54
CA GLU A 329 -3.41 -10.77 -0.95
C GLU A 329 -4.85 -10.26 -0.91
N PHE A 330 -5.58 -10.53 -2.00
CA PHE A 330 -7.01 -10.28 -2.11
C PHE A 330 -7.76 -11.61 -1.99
N LYS A 331 -8.30 -11.90 -0.80
CA LYS A 331 -9.15 -13.07 -0.61
C LYS A 331 -10.50 -12.81 -1.27
N HIS A 332 -10.80 -13.57 -2.32
CA HIS A 332 -12.14 -13.62 -2.90
C HIS A 332 -13.11 -14.05 -1.80
N GLN A 333 -14.03 -13.18 -1.37
CA GLN A 333 -15.20 -13.63 -0.63
C GLN A 333 -16.08 -14.41 -1.60
N SER A 334 -15.81 -15.71 -1.74
CA SER A 334 -16.73 -16.67 -2.35
C SER A 334 -17.87 -16.95 -1.37
N ASN A 335 -18.73 -15.95 -1.13
CA ASN A 335 -20.02 -16.07 -0.44
C ASN A 335 -20.90 -14.83 -0.68
N CYS A 336 -20.95 -14.32 -1.90
CA CYS A 336 -22.06 -13.47 -2.33
C CYS A 336 -23.08 -14.38 -3.01
N ALA A 337 -23.89 -15.07 -2.18
CA ALA A 337 -25.19 -15.53 -2.65
C ALA A 337 -26.00 -14.29 -3.05
N ASP A 338 -26.81 -14.45 -4.09
CA ASP A 338 -27.67 -13.44 -4.68
C ASP A 338 -28.38 -12.52 -3.67
N ASP A 339 -27.97 -11.26 -3.60
CA ASP A 339 -28.81 -10.17 -3.11
C ASP A 339 -29.16 -9.25 -4.28
N ARG A 340 -30.03 -9.80 -5.15
CA ARG A 340 -30.96 -9.02 -5.96
C ARG A 340 -32.29 -8.92 -5.21
N SER A 341 -32.32 -8.18 -4.12
CA SER A 341 -33.56 -7.60 -3.58
C SER A 341 -33.19 -6.48 -2.62
N ASP A 342 -33.48 -5.25 -3.04
CA ASP A 342 -34.11 -4.21 -2.22
C ASP A 342 -33.91 -2.84 -2.88
N ARG A 343 -34.69 -2.62 -3.95
CA ARG A 343 -35.16 -1.28 -4.28
C ARG A 343 -36.57 -1.15 -3.70
N LEU A 344 -36.64 -0.63 -2.47
CA LEU A 344 -37.89 -0.09 -1.93
C LEU A 344 -38.07 1.32 -2.49
N SER A 345 -38.98 1.44 -3.47
CA SER A 345 -39.71 2.67 -3.75
C SER A 345 -41.15 2.47 -3.26
N GLY A 346 -41.57 3.25 -2.25
CA GLY A 346 -42.99 3.55 -2.06
C GLY A 346 -43.50 4.40 -3.24
N SER A 347 -44.78 4.51 -3.56
CA SER A 347 -46.03 4.25 -2.84
C SER A 347 -47.19 4.47 -3.85
N GLU A 348 -48.30 3.70 -3.71
CA GLU A 348 -49.69 4.00 -4.15
C GLU A 348 -49.94 4.18 -5.68
N SER A 349 -50.96 3.64 -6.38
CA SER A 349 -52.20 2.89 -6.13
C SER A 349 -52.71 2.36 -7.51
N PRO A 350 -53.74 1.49 -7.59
CA PRO A 350 -54.03 0.63 -8.75
C PRO A 350 -55.10 1.21 -9.70
N ASP A 351 -55.06 0.86 -11.00
CA ASP A 351 -56.25 0.42 -11.75
C ASP A 351 -56.01 0.08 -13.24
N HIS A 352 -56.85 -0.86 -13.72
CA HIS A 352 -57.32 -1.12 -15.10
C HIS A 352 -56.62 -2.10 -16.08
N ARG A 353 -57.30 -3.27 -16.20
CA ARG A 353 -57.93 -3.89 -17.40
C ARG A 353 -57.09 -4.50 -18.54
N GLU A 354 -57.25 -5.83 -18.63
CA GLU A 354 -57.64 -6.67 -19.80
C GLU A 354 -57.01 -6.42 -21.19
N SER A 355 -56.36 -7.46 -21.76
CA SER A 355 -56.98 -8.37 -22.75
C SER A 355 -55.96 -9.15 -23.62
N HIS A 356 -56.28 -10.45 -23.82
CA HIS A 356 -56.02 -11.38 -24.95
C HIS A 356 -54.62 -11.47 -25.64
N GLY A 357 -54.07 -12.62 -26.02
CA GLY A 357 -54.55 -14.01 -26.03
C GLY A 357 -53.56 -14.92 -26.79
N TYR A 358 -53.51 -16.19 -26.37
CA TYR A 358 -53.15 -17.45 -27.06
C TYR A 358 -51.91 -17.56 -27.97
N GLY A 359 -51.06 -18.57 -27.67
CA GLY A 359 -50.20 -19.18 -28.70
C GLY A 359 -49.11 -20.16 -28.23
N SER A 360 -49.50 -21.38 -27.89
CA SER A 360 -48.75 -22.65 -28.07
C SER A 360 -47.62 -23.10 -27.13
N ASN A 361 -47.85 -24.32 -26.64
CA ASN A 361 -46.96 -25.21 -25.89
C ASN A 361 -45.77 -25.69 -26.72
N ASN A 362 -44.61 -25.86 -26.07
CA ASN A 362 -43.87 -27.12 -26.02
C ASN A 362 -42.62 -26.98 -25.14
N VAL A 363 -42.57 -27.78 -24.07
CA VAL A 363 -41.37 -28.09 -23.28
C VAL A 363 -40.74 -29.34 -23.90
N PRO A 364 -39.39 -29.45 -23.92
CA PRO A 364 -38.81 -30.53 -23.14
C PRO A 364 -37.59 -30.11 -22.30
N ASP A 365 -37.63 -30.61 -21.06
CA ASP A 365 -36.57 -31.07 -20.17
C ASP A 365 -35.32 -30.23 -19.86
N GLN A 366 -35.22 -30.02 -18.54
CA GLN A 366 -34.11 -29.50 -17.77
C GLN A 366 -32.92 -30.47 -17.77
N GLN A 367 -31.72 -29.94 -17.97
CA GLN A 367 -30.50 -30.38 -17.30
C GLN A 367 -29.80 -29.15 -16.70
N PRO A 368 -29.40 -29.18 -15.41
CA PRO A 368 -28.72 -28.05 -14.78
C PRO A 368 -27.23 -28.10 -15.12
N ASN A 369 -26.80 -27.34 -16.13
CA ASN A 369 -25.39 -27.06 -16.34
C ASN A 369 -24.90 -26.09 -15.25
N THR A 370 -24.33 -26.68 -14.20
CA THR A 370 -23.43 -26.03 -13.24
C THR A 370 -22.16 -25.59 -13.99
N SER A 371 -22.21 -24.42 -14.62
CA SER A 371 -21.01 -23.77 -15.14
C SER A 371 -20.58 -22.69 -14.14
N ALA A 372 -19.48 -22.96 -13.45
CA ALA A 372 -18.69 -21.93 -12.81
C ALA A 372 -18.40 -20.81 -13.83
N PRO A 373 -18.34 -19.53 -13.43
CA PRO A 373 -18.11 -18.44 -14.36
C PRO A 373 -16.78 -18.68 -15.11
N PRO A 374 -16.72 -18.43 -16.43
CA PRO A 374 -15.56 -18.75 -17.23
C PRO A 374 -14.35 -17.92 -16.73
N THR A 375 -13.33 -18.62 -16.24
CA THR A 375 -11.98 -18.06 -16.10
C THR A 375 -11.53 -17.63 -17.49
N GLN A 376 -11.37 -16.32 -17.71
CA GLN A 376 -10.71 -15.86 -18.94
C GLN A 376 -9.32 -16.51 -19.01
N PRO A 377 -8.98 -17.14 -20.14
CA PRO A 377 -7.67 -17.79 -20.29
C PRO A 377 -6.57 -16.73 -20.17
N MET A 378 -5.49 -17.05 -19.47
CA MET A 378 -4.32 -16.17 -19.40
C MET A 378 -3.78 -15.90 -20.79
N SER A 379 -3.10 -14.75 -20.99
CA SER A 379 -2.42 -14.50 -22.26
C SER A 379 -1.42 -15.64 -22.52
N PRO A 380 -1.39 -16.24 -23.73
CA PRO A 380 -0.46 -17.31 -24.06
C PRO A 380 1.01 -16.91 -23.83
N LEU A 381 1.34 -15.62 -24.01
CA LEU A 381 2.68 -15.10 -23.73
C LEU A 381 2.95 -14.96 -22.22
N PHE A 382 1.91 -14.70 -21.42
CA PHE A 382 2.04 -14.68 -19.97
C PHE A 382 2.31 -16.09 -19.43
N GLU A 383 1.56 -17.09 -19.89
CA GLU A 383 1.82 -18.50 -19.54
C GLU A 383 3.23 -18.90 -19.97
N ALA A 384 3.59 -18.71 -21.25
CA ALA A 384 4.91 -19.09 -21.75
C ALA A 384 6.09 -18.45 -20.98
N LEU A 385 5.93 -17.23 -20.46
CA LEU A 385 7.01 -16.53 -19.74
C LEU A 385 7.08 -16.87 -18.25
N PHE A 386 5.99 -17.34 -17.63
CA PHE A 386 5.88 -17.46 -16.17
C PHE A 386 5.41 -18.82 -15.65
N THR A 387 4.93 -19.75 -16.50
CA THR A 387 4.51 -21.11 -16.09
C THR A 387 5.49 -22.22 -16.48
N GLU A 388 6.45 -21.97 -17.38
CA GLU A 388 7.56 -22.90 -17.66
C GLU A 388 8.88 -22.40 -17.03
N ASP A 389 9.56 -23.30 -16.33
CA ASP A 389 10.66 -23.12 -15.37
C ASP A 389 11.91 -22.38 -15.89
N GLN A 390 12.24 -21.17 -15.37
CA GLN A 390 13.53 -20.46 -15.59
C GLN A 390 13.95 -19.43 -14.50
N GLY A 391 13.66 -19.65 -13.21
CA GLY A 391 14.17 -18.77 -12.13
C GLY A 391 13.73 -17.30 -12.18
N ARG A 392 12.73 -16.95 -13.01
CA ARG A 392 12.13 -15.63 -13.12
C ARG A 392 10.82 -15.61 -12.31
N PRO A 393 10.72 -14.82 -11.23
CA PRO A 393 9.48 -14.73 -10.48
C PRO A 393 8.38 -14.05 -11.31
N ALA A 394 7.13 -14.49 -11.15
CA ALA A 394 5.97 -13.84 -11.76
C ALA A 394 5.86 -12.36 -11.34
N PRO A 395 5.24 -11.48 -12.14
CA PRO A 395 5.00 -10.09 -11.73
C PRO A 395 4.08 -10.01 -10.51
N PRO A 396 4.00 -8.84 -9.83
CA PRO A 396 3.09 -8.66 -8.70
C PRO A 396 1.67 -9.04 -9.10
N ARG A 397 0.99 -9.80 -8.25
CA ARG A 397 -0.29 -10.42 -8.60
C ARG A 397 -1.39 -9.40 -8.87
N TYR A 398 -1.35 -8.28 -8.17
CA TYR A 398 -2.36 -7.25 -8.23
C TYR A 398 -1.77 -5.90 -8.62
N MET A 399 -2.57 -5.10 -9.32
CA MET A 399 -2.23 -3.72 -9.61
C MET A 399 -3.44 -2.82 -9.42
N LEU A 400 -3.19 -1.58 -9.00
CA LEU A 400 -4.18 -0.51 -8.95
C LEU A 400 -3.96 0.46 -10.10
N THR A 401 -5.05 0.95 -10.67
CA THR A 401 -5.04 1.98 -11.71
C THR A 401 -5.97 3.12 -11.34
N ALA A 402 -5.57 4.34 -11.68
CA ALA A 402 -6.35 5.56 -11.52
C ALA A 402 -6.54 6.24 -12.87
N ALA A 403 -7.76 6.67 -13.18
CA ALA A 403 -8.11 7.30 -14.44
C ALA A 403 -8.96 8.55 -14.27
N LEU A 404 -9.04 9.34 -15.34
CA LEU A 404 -9.89 10.53 -15.42
C LEU A 404 -11.39 10.20 -15.58
N ASP A 405 -11.75 8.92 -15.72
CA ASP A 405 -13.13 8.44 -15.72
C ASP A 405 -13.77 8.34 -14.31
N LEU A 406 -13.17 9.01 -13.32
CA LEU A 406 -13.59 9.03 -11.91
C LEU A 406 -13.35 7.72 -11.15
N THR A 407 -12.89 6.67 -11.84
CA THR A 407 -12.76 5.34 -11.25
C THR A 407 -11.33 4.98 -10.91
N LEU A 408 -11.20 4.24 -9.82
CA LEU A 408 -10.01 3.45 -9.52
C LEU A 408 -10.35 1.99 -9.77
N ARG A 409 -9.39 1.18 -10.23
CA ARG A 409 -9.60 -0.24 -10.47
C ARG A 409 -8.49 -1.09 -9.89
N LEU A 410 -8.89 -2.22 -9.30
CA LEU A 410 -8.01 -3.28 -8.86
C LEU A 410 -8.07 -4.42 -9.87
N TRP A 411 -6.92 -4.79 -10.39
CA TRP A 411 -6.78 -5.82 -11.41
C TRP A 411 -5.96 -6.99 -10.88
N GLU A 412 -6.30 -8.19 -11.33
CA GLU A 412 -5.38 -9.33 -11.28
C GLU A 412 -4.51 -9.31 -12.54
N VAL A 413 -3.20 -9.18 -12.34
CA VAL A 413 -2.22 -8.98 -13.41
C VAL A 413 -2.14 -10.19 -14.34
N HIS A 414 -2.29 -11.38 -13.80
CA HIS A 414 -2.11 -12.65 -14.54
C HIS A 414 -3.28 -12.91 -15.50
N THR A 415 -4.50 -12.69 -15.03
CA THR A 415 -5.74 -12.97 -15.78
C THR A 415 -6.25 -11.78 -16.57
N GLY A 416 -5.79 -10.56 -16.25
CA GLY A 416 -6.35 -9.34 -16.84
C GLY A 416 -7.70 -8.93 -16.25
N ARG A 417 -8.22 -9.67 -15.28
CA ARG A 417 -9.55 -9.42 -14.72
C ARG A 417 -9.54 -8.19 -13.81
N CYS A 418 -10.49 -7.29 -14.04
CA CYS A 418 -10.85 -6.25 -13.08
C CYS A 418 -11.59 -6.90 -11.91
N LEU A 419 -10.95 -6.98 -10.75
CA LEU A 419 -11.50 -7.58 -9.53
C LEU A 419 -12.48 -6.63 -8.85
N ARG A 420 -12.18 -5.33 -8.86
CA ARG A 420 -13.01 -4.30 -8.22
C ARG A 420 -12.83 -2.95 -8.89
N THR A 421 -13.93 -2.21 -8.97
CA THR A 421 -13.94 -0.78 -9.31
C THR A 421 -14.35 0.01 -8.07
N PHE A 422 -13.60 1.04 -7.73
CA PHE A 422 -13.90 1.92 -6.60
C PHE A 422 -14.55 3.19 -7.13
N PHE A 423 -15.67 3.55 -6.50
CA PHE A 423 -16.44 4.76 -6.79
C PHE A 423 -16.43 5.66 -5.56
N GLY A 424 -16.30 6.97 -5.77
CA GLY A 424 -16.41 7.95 -4.69
C GLY A 424 -15.65 9.25 -4.89
N HIS A 425 -14.76 9.33 -5.88
CA HIS A 425 -14.32 10.63 -6.40
C HIS A 425 -15.40 11.22 -7.30
N ILE A 426 -15.50 12.55 -7.30
CA ILE A 426 -16.50 13.28 -8.08
C ILE A 426 -15.89 13.70 -9.43
N GLU A 427 -14.58 13.88 -9.47
CA GLU A 427 -13.82 14.25 -10.67
C GLU A 427 -12.61 13.32 -10.90
N GLY A 428 -11.88 13.52 -12.00
CA GLY A 428 -10.84 12.61 -12.47
C GLY A 428 -9.70 12.41 -11.47
N VAL A 429 -9.20 11.17 -11.37
CA VAL A 429 -8.15 10.81 -10.40
C VAL A 429 -6.78 10.95 -11.04
N TRP A 430 -5.89 11.71 -10.38
CA TRP A 430 -4.55 12.03 -10.89
C TRP A 430 -3.44 11.29 -10.16
N GLY A 431 -3.52 11.25 -8.82
CA GLY A 431 -2.49 10.67 -7.97
C GLY A 431 -2.95 9.38 -7.32
N LEU A 432 -2.03 8.42 -7.20
CA LEU A 432 -2.24 7.14 -6.53
C LEU A 432 -0.99 6.73 -5.74
N ALA A 433 -1.15 6.28 -4.50
CA ALA A 433 -0.09 5.66 -3.72
C ALA A 433 -0.69 4.56 -2.85
N ALA A 434 0.02 3.45 -2.64
CA ALA A 434 -0.51 2.30 -1.92
C ALA A 434 0.55 1.61 -1.08
N ASP A 435 0.08 1.01 0.01
CA ASP A 435 0.80 0.03 0.80
C ASP A 435 -0.02 -1.29 0.81
N THR A 436 0.36 -2.24 1.66
CA THR A 436 -0.34 -3.53 1.76
C THR A 436 -1.69 -3.46 2.48
N LEU A 437 -1.99 -2.37 3.18
CA LEU A 437 -3.16 -2.21 4.03
C LEU A 437 -4.21 -1.26 3.43
N ARG A 438 -3.77 -0.25 2.68
CA ARG A 438 -4.58 0.84 2.15
C ARG A 438 -3.97 1.42 0.88
N PHE A 439 -4.76 2.20 0.17
CA PHE A 439 -4.25 3.10 -0.84
C PHE A 439 -4.87 4.48 -0.70
N VAL A 440 -4.16 5.47 -1.24
CA VAL A 440 -4.52 6.87 -1.25
C VAL A 440 -4.64 7.32 -2.69
N SER A 441 -5.72 8.02 -3.00
CA SER A 441 -5.91 8.68 -4.28
C SER A 441 -6.05 10.19 -4.09
N GLY A 442 -5.53 10.95 -5.04
CA GLY A 442 -5.74 12.39 -5.17
C GLY A 442 -6.41 12.69 -6.50
N ALA A 443 -7.41 13.57 -6.49
CA ALA A 443 -8.23 13.83 -7.66
C ALA A 443 -8.42 15.32 -7.94
N GLN A 444 -9.01 15.58 -9.11
CA GLN A 444 -9.38 16.91 -9.58
C GLN A 444 -10.40 17.59 -8.65
N ASP A 445 -11.16 16.82 -7.87
CA ASP A 445 -12.16 17.29 -6.90
C ASP A 445 -11.58 17.95 -5.63
N HIS A 446 -10.28 18.25 -5.62
CA HIS A 446 -9.55 18.89 -4.52
C HIS A 446 -9.42 18.01 -3.27
N MET A 447 -9.77 16.71 -3.37
CA MET A 447 -9.77 15.78 -2.25
C MET A 447 -8.68 14.72 -2.41
N ALA A 448 -8.15 14.29 -1.26
CA ALA A 448 -7.41 13.04 -1.16
C ALA A 448 -8.25 12.02 -0.39
N LYS A 449 -8.38 10.79 -0.90
CA LYS A 449 -9.19 9.74 -0.27
C LYS A 449 -8.31 8.55 0.10
N VAL A 450 -8.56 7.97 1.27
CA VAL A 450 -7.90 6.76 1.77
C VAL A 450 -8.89 5.62 1.70
N TRP A 451 -8.46 4.50 1.14
CA TRP A 451 -9.30 3.36 0.79
C TRP A 451 -8.72 2.07 1.34
N ASP A 452 -9.60 1.14 1.67
CA ASP A 452 -9.22 -0.25 1.86
C ASP A 452 -9.33 -1.01 0.52
N PRO A 453 -8.21 -1.50 -0.05
CA PRO A 453 -8.22 -2.24 -1.31
C PRO A 453 -9.01 -3.56 -1.25
N ARG A 454 -9.22 -4.15 -0.07
CA ARG A 454 -9.91 -5.43 0.09
C ARG A 454 -11.43 -5.25 0.11
N THR A 455 -11.90 -4.32 0.94
CA THR A 455 -13.35 -4.08 1.12
C THR A 455 -13.92 -3.19 0.03
N GLY A 456 -13.13 -2.30 -0.58
CA GLY A 456 -13.63 -1.30 -1.50
C GLY A 456 -14.06 0.01 -0.84
N THR A 457 -14.02 0.09 0.49
CA THR A 457 -14.58 1.23 1.23
C THR A 457 -13.61 2.40 1.27
N CYS A 458 -14.12 3.60 1.00
CA CYS A 458 -13.43 4.85 1.33
C CYS A 458 -13.42 5.01 2.86
N GLU A 459 -12.27 4.79 3.50
CA GLU A 459 -12.10 4.94 4.95
C GLU A 459 -12.13 6.42 5.36
N ARG A 460 -11.49 7.30 4.59
CA ARG A 460 -11.37 8.73 4.91
C ARG A 460 -11.27 9.61 3.67
N THR A 461 -11.75 10.84 3.80
CA THR A 461 -11.57 11.92 2.81
C THR A 461 -10.89 13.09 3.50
N PHE A 462 -9.76 13.53 2.95
CA PHE A 462 -8.98 14.69 3.37
C PHE A 462 -9.27 15.84 2.40
N THR A 463 -9.65 16.98 2.96
CA THR A 463 -9.98 18.19 2.20
C THR A 463 -9.07 19.34 2.57
N GLY A 464 -9.14 20.40 1.76
CA GLY A 464 -8.64 21.72 2.10
C GLY A 464 -7.68 22.30 1.06
N HIS A 465 -7.20 21.51 0.09
CA HIS A 465 -6.53 22.08 -1.09
C HIS A 465 -7.52 22.99 -1.84
N ARG A 466 -6.99 24.07 -2.43
CA ARG A 466 -7.79 25.02 -3.21
C ARG A 466 -7.83 24.67 -4.69
N GLY A 467 -7.02 23.73 -5.13
CA GLY A 467 -7.01 23.19 -6.48
C GLY A 467 -6.96 21.67 -6.50
N PRO A 468 -6.90 21.08 -7.71
CA PRO A 468 -6.72 19.65 -7.93
C PRO A 468 -5.56 19.07 -7.14
N VAL A 469 -5.74 17.87 -6.58
CA VAL A 469 -4.65 17.09 -5.99
C VAL A 469 -4.01 16.25 -7.09
N THR A 470 -2.88 16.73 -7.59
CA THR A 470 -2.19 16.19 -8.77
C THR A 470 -1.28 15.00 -8.44
N CYS A 471 -0.74 14.95 -7.23
CA CYS A 471 0.19 13.90 -6.81
C CYS A 471 0.05 13.58 -5.32
N VAL A 472 0.28 12.32 -4.99
CA VAL A 472 0.20 11.80 -3.62
C VAL A 472 1.36 10.85 -3.35
N SER A 473 1.79 10.79 -2.10
CA SER A 473 2.74 9.79 -1.63
C SER A 473 2.35 9.31 -0.24
N LEU A 474 2.73 8.07 0.05
CA LEU A 474 2.29 7.34 1.23
C LEU A 474 3.49 6.67 1.89
N SER A 475 3.48 6.68 3.22
CA SER A 475 4.33 5.86 4.07
C SER A 475 3.50 5.19 5.15
N ASP A 476 4.17 4.46 6.03
CA ASP A 476 3.56 3.80 7.20
C ASP A 476 2.76 4.76 8.11
N SER A 477 3.24 5.99 8.24
CA SER A 477 2.87 6.92 9.31
C SER A 477 2.67 8.35 8.82
N ARG A 478 2.96 8.62 7.56
CA ARG A 478 2.79 9.92 6.92
C ARG A 478 2.17 9.78 5.53
N MET A 479 1.48 10.82 5.10
CA MET A 479 0.94 10.98 3.76
C MET A 479 1.27 12.38 3.26
N ALA A 480 1.64 12.51 1.98
CA ALA A 480 1.88 13.80 1.36
C ALA A 480 0.95 14.00 0.16
N THR A 481 0.43 15.21 -0.01
CA THR A 481 -0.41 15.60 -1.14
C THR A 481 0.15 16.89 -1.75
N GLY A 482 0.30 16.92 -3.07
CA GLY A 482 0.68 18.09 -3.84
C GLY A 482 -0.49 18.51 -4.72
N SER A 483 -0.65 19.82 -4.90
CA SER A 483 -1.79 20.38 -5.61
C SER A 483 -1.37 21.49 -6.57
N GLU A 484 -2.27 21.78 -7.50
CA GLU A 484 -2.18 22.94 -8.40
C GLU A 484 -2.24 24.27 -7.64
N ASP A 485 -2.72 24.29 -6.39
CA ASP A 485 -2.69 25.47 -5.51
C ASP A 485 -1.29 25.89 -5.04
N SER A 486 -0.24 25.24 -5.56
CA SER A 486 1.18 25.47 -5.23
C SER A 486 1.56 25.11 -3.78
N GLU A 487 0.67 24.43 -3.05
CA GLU A 487 0.94 23.91 -1.71
C GLU A 487 1.25 22.41 -1.76
N VAL A 488 2.15 21.99 -0.88
CA VAL A 488 2.28 20.58 -0.49
C VAL A 488 1.85 20.45 0.96
N ARG A 489 1.04 19.44 1.25
CA ARG A 489 0.58 19.13 2.61
C ARG A 489 1.11 17.78 3.03
N MET A 490 1.71 17.74 4.21
CA MET A 490 2.17 16.52 4.84
C MET A 490 1.33 16.26 6.08
N TYR A 491 0.67 15.11 6.10
CA TYR A 491 -0.15 14.61 7.19
C TYR A 491 0.67 13.58 7.96
N SER A 492 0.88 13.81 9.25
CA SER A 492 1.59 12.91 10.15
C SER A 492 0.64 12.27 11.16
N PHE A 493 0.61 10.94 11.17
CA PHE A 493 -0.22 10.11 12.04
C PHE A 493 0.55 9.59 13.26
N LYS A 494 1.77 10.09 13.51
CA LYS A 494 2.58 9.75 14.70
C LYS A 494 2.19 10.54 15.96
N ALA A 495 1.44 11.63 15.80
CA ALA A 495 1.12 12.58 16.87
C ALA A 495 0.18 12.00 17.95
#